data_AF-A0A455U704-F1
#
_entry.id   AF-A0A455U704-F1
#
_cell.length_a   1.000
_cell.length_b   1.000
_cell.length_c   1.000
_cell.angle_alpha   90.00
_cell.angle_beta   90.00
_cell.angle_gamma   90.00
#
_symmetry.space_group_name_H-M   'P 1'
#
loop_
_entity.id
_entity.type
_entity.pdbx_description
1 polymer ?
#
loop_
_entity_poly.entity_id
_entity_poly.type
_entity_poly.pdbx_seq_one_letter_code
_entity_poly.pdbx_strand_id
1 'polypeptide(L)'
;MIDFDVGLRNLDLIMGCERRVVYDLVNVIQGEAGLNQALIRDKRVENLFILPASQTRDKDALTQEGVAEILEKLKEDFDYILCDSPRGY
;
A
#
# COMPACT_ATOMS: atom_id res chain seq x y z
N MET A 1 2.07 -0.94 -7.12
CA MET A 1 1.26 0.28 -6.99
C MET A 1 0.92 0.46 -5.53
N ILE A 2 1.21 1.63 -4.96
CA ILE A 2 0.98 1.98 -3.56
C ILE A 2 -0.10 3.04 -3.53
N ASP A 3 -1.13 2.80 -2.71
CA ASP A 3 -2.17 3.79 -2.42
C ASP A 3 -1.74 4.62 -1.20
N PHE A 4 -1.55 5.93 -1.35
CA PHE A 4 -1.31 6.85 -0.24
C PHE A 4 -2.55 7.69 0.10
N ASP A 5 -3.72 7.42 -0.48
CA ASP A 5 -4.97 8.11 -0.11
C ASP A 5 -5.54 7.52 1.20
N VAL A 6 -4.90 7.91 2.31
CA VAL A 6 -5.30 7.50 3.66
C VAL A 6 -6.73 7.95 3.94
N GLY A 7 -7.63 6.97 4.06
CA GLY A 7 -9.04 7.18 4.38
C GLY A 7 -10.02 7.03 3.22
N LEU A 8 -9.57 6.84 1.97
CA LEU A 8 -10.44 6.55 0.83
C LEU A 8 -9.96 5.29 0.09
N ARG A 9 -10.70 4.19 0.24
CA ARG A 9 -10.49 2.87 -0.39
C ARG A 9 -10.72 2.88 -1.92
N ASN A 10 -10.17 3.84 -2.64
CA ASN A 10 -10.51 3.95 -4.06
C ASN A 10 -9.79 2.89 -4.90
N LEU A 11 -8.55 2.56 -4.55
CA LEU A 11 -7.72 1.71 -5.40
C LEU A 11 -8.05 0.23 -5.29
N ASP A 12 -8.29 -0.29 -4.09
CA ASP A 12 -8.68 -1.69 -3.89
C ASP A 12 -10.08 -1.99 -4.46
N LEU A 13 -11.00 -1.03 -4.39
CA LEU A 13 -12.32 -1.11 -5.04
C LEU A 13 -12.22 -1.09 -6.58
N ILE A 14 -11.42 -0.18 -7.16
CA ILE A 14 -11.23 -0.11 -8.62
C ILE A 14 -10.55 -1.38 -9.14
N MET A 15 -9.61 -1.93 -8.39
CA MET A 15 -8.89 -3.16 -8.74
C MET A 15 -9.68 -4.44 -8.40
N GLY A 16 -10.83 -4.33 -7.71
CA GLY A 16 -11.66 -5.46 -7.31
C GLY A 16 -10.94 -6.45 -6.38
N CYS A 17 -10.08 -5.92 -5.50
CA CYS A 17 -9.29 -6.70 -4.55
C CYS A 17 -9.65 -6.45 -3.08
N GLU A 18 -10.72 -5.69 -2.81
CA GLU A 18 -11.14 -5.22 -1.48
C GLU A 18 -11.34 -6.35 -0.45
N ARG A 19 -11.80 -7.53 -0.91
CA ARG A 19 -12.00 -8.72 -0.07
C ARG A 19 -10.72 -9.49 0.25
N ARG A 20 -9.61 -9.13 -0.38
CA ARG A 20 -8.29 -9.77 -0.22
C ARG A 20 -7.32 -8.91 0.59
N VAL A 21 -7.75 -7.73 1.01
CA VAL A 21 -6.99 -6.86 1.92
C VAL A 21 -7.03 -7.47 3.32
N VAL A 22 -5.89 -7.98 3.77
CA VAL A 22 -5.71 -8.51 5.15
C VAL A 22 -4.92 -7.51 5.99
N TYR A 23 -3.85 -6.94 5.42
CA TYR A 23 -3.00 -5.92 6.03
C TYR A 23 -2.82 -4.75 5.08
N ASP A 24 -2.58 -3.57 5.64
CA ASP A 24 -2.35 -2.33 4.91
C ASP A 24 -0.97 -1.71 5.16
N LEU A 25 -0.68 -0.59 4.50
CA LEU A 25 0.56 0.15 4.62
C LEU A 25 0.92 0.51 6.08
N VAL A 26 -0.07 0.88 6.91
CA VAL A 26 0.17 1.25 8.32
C VAL A 26 0.54 0.01 9.14
N ASN A 27 -0.11 -1.13 8.91
CA ASN A 27 0.27 -2.38 9.59
C ASN A 27 1.73 -2.75 9.31
N VAL A 28 2.23 -2.49 8.09
CA VAL A 28 3.64 -2.74 7.74
C VAL A 28 4.57 -1.75 8.44
N ILE A 29 4.24 -0.46 8.44
CA ILE A 29 5.04 0.58 9.12
C ILE A 29 5.14 0.33 10.63
N GLN A 30 4.05 -0.13 11.25
CA GLN A 30 3.98 -0.42 12.69
C GLN A 30 4.57 -1.80 13.06
N GLY A 31 4.99 -2.60 12.08
CA GLY A 31 5.57 -3.93 12.29
C GLY A 31 4.55 -5.01 12.68
N GLU A 32 3.26 -4.75 12.49
CA GLU A 32 2.18 -5.71 12.74
C GLU A 32 2.08 -6.77 11.63
N ALA A 33 2.61 -6.47 10.44
CA ALA A 33 2.66 -7.39 9.31
C ALA A 33 3.91 -7.19 8.45
N GLY A 34 4.37 -8.26 7.80
CA GLY A 34 5.42 -8.17 6.79
C GLY A 34 4.90 -7.62 5.45
N LEU A 35 5.78 -6.95 4.68
CA LEU A 35 5.44 -6.37 3.38
C LEU A 35 4.78 -7.38 2.43
N ASN A 36 5.31 -8.60 2.35
CA ASN A 36 4.77 -9.66 1.49
C ASN A 36 3.35 -10.10 1.90
N GLN A 37 2.96 -9.94 3.17
CA GLN A 37 1.61 -10.27 3.64
C GLN A 37 0.59 -9.17 3.30
N ALA A 38 1.07 -7.92 3.16
CA ALA A 38 0.25 -6.78 2.78
C ALA A 38 0.12 -6.61 1.26
N LEU A 39 1.08 -7.12 0.48
CA LEU A 39 1.04 -7.07 -0.98
C LEU A 39 -0.04 -7.97 -1.56
N ILE A 40 -0.89 -7.38 -2.40
CA ILE A 40 -1.97 -8.08 -3.09
C ILE A 40 -1.62 -8.18 -4.58
N ARG A 41 -1.43 -9.40 -5.07
CA ARG A 41 -1.25 -9.65 -6.51
C ARG A 41 -2.55 -9.41 -7.27
N ASP A 42 -2.49 -8.66 -8.37
CA ASP A 42 -3.61 -8.53 -9.29
C ASP A 42 -3.91 -9.88 -9.98
N LYS A 43 -5.19 -10.18 -10.22
CA LYS A 43 -5.58 -11.48 -10.82
C LYS A 43 -5.47 -11.50 -12.35
N ARG A 44 -5.44 -10.32 -12.98
CA ARG A 44 -5.48 -10.14 -14.43
C ARG A 44 -4.09 -9.82 -14.98
N VAL A 45 -3.26 -9.16 -14.18
CA VAL A 45 -1.91 -8.74 -14.53
C VAL A 45 -0.89 -9.42 -13.62
N GLU A 46 -0.09 -10.30 -14.20
CA GLU A 46 0.79 -11.21 -13.47
C GLU A 46 1.81 -10.51 -12.56
N ASN A 47 2.35 -9.37 -13.02
CA ASN A 47 3.43 -8.63 -12.37
C ASN A 47 2.93 -7.36 -11.66
N LEU A 48 1.62 -7.22 -11.47
CA LEU A 48 1.04 -6.08 -10.78
C LEU A 48 0.68 -6.45 -9.36
N PHE A 49 1.20 -5.67 -8.42
CA PHE A 49 0.93 -5.81 -7.00
C PHE A 49 0.40 -4.48 -6.45
N ILE A 50 -0.52 -4.57 -5.50
CA ILE A 50 -1.14 -3.45 -4.82
C ILE A 50 -0.78 -3.52 -3.33
N LEU A 51 -0.25 -2.43 -2.79
CA LEU A 51 -0.13 -2.21 -1.35
C LEU A 51 -1.25 -1.25 -0.93
N PRO A 52 -2.28 -1.73 -0.19
CA PRO A 52 -3.45 -0.92 0.13
C PRO A 52 -3.14 0.16 1.18
N ALA A 53 -3.79 1.31 1.04
CA ALA A 53 -3.77 2.39 2.02
C ALA A 53 -4.51 1.98 3.30
N SER A 54 -4.13 2.58 4.42
CA SER A 54 -4.87 2.37 5.66
C SER A 54 -6.20 3.10 5.67
N GLN A 55 -7.19 2.48 6.31
CA GLN A 55 -8.50 3.08 6.59
C GLN A 55 -8.50 3.93 7.84
N THR A 56 -7.45 3.83 8.67
CA THR A 56 -7.35 4.67 9.85
C THR A 56 -7.16 6.11 9.39
N ARG A 57 -7.83 7.05 10.06
CA ARG A 57 -7.65 8.49 9.81
C ARG A 57 -6.38 9.04 10.44
N ASP A 58 -5.58 8.16 11.04
CA ASP A 58 -4.37 8.54 11.74
C ASP A 58 -3.25 8.77 10.73
N LYS A 59 -3.18 10.00 10.22
CA LYS A 59 -2.14 10.43 9.29
C LYS A 59 -0.75 10.38 9.90
N ASP A 60 -0.65 10.43 11.23
CA ASP A 60 0.64 10.38 11.95
C ASP A 60 1.24 8.98 11.92
N ALA A 61 0.44 7.95 11.59
CA ALA A 61 0.90 6.59 11.38
C ALA A 61 1.78 6.42 10.12
N LEU A 62 1.66 7.35 9.15
CA LEU A 62 2.57 7.41 8.00
C LEU A 62 3.77 8.29 8.32
N THR A 63 4.79 7.68 8.93
CA THR A 63 6.07 8.36 9.14
C THR A 63 6.89 8.38 7.85
N GLN A 64 7.67 9.45 7.65
CA GLN A 64 8.53 9.57 6.48
C GLN A 64 9.56 8.43 6.43
N GLU A 65 10.10 8.06 7.59
CA GLU A 65 11.06 6.96 7.76
C GLU A 65 10.43 5.61 7.42
N GLY A 66 9.21 5.34 7.91
CA GLY A 66 8.51 4.09 7.65
C GLY A 66 8.17 3.91 6.17
N VAL A 67 7.71 4.98 5.52
CA VAL A 67 7.47 4.97 4.07
C VAL A 67 8.77 4.76 3.30
N ALA A 68 9.86 5.43 3.69
CA ALA A 68 11.15 5.25 3.03
C ALA A 68 11.66 3.80 3.12
N GLU A 69 11.54 3.17 4.29
CA GLU A 69 11.95 1.77 4.47
C GLU A 69 11.15 0.81 3.58
N ILE A 70 9.84 1.04 3.45
CA ILE A 70 8.98 0.23 2.57
C ILE A 70 9.37 0.42 1.11
N LEU A 71 9.65 1.66 0.68
CA LEU A 71 10.08 1.94 -0.69
C LEU A 71 11.43 1.29 -1.02
N GLU A 72 12.40 1.30 -0.11
CA GLU A 72 13.66 0.60 -0.30
C GLU A 72 13.47 -0.91 -0.45
N LYS A 73 12.66 -1.53 0.41
CA LYS A 73 12.32 -2.96 0.29
C LYS A 73 11.63 -3.29 -1.04
N LEU A 74 10.70 -2.44 -1.49
CA LEU A 74 10.01 -2.65 -2.76
C LEU A 74 10.94 -2.51 -3.97
N LYS A 75 11.96 -1.65 -3.92
CA LYS A 75 12.92 -1.49 -5.02
C LYS A 75 13.76 -2.75 -5.27
N GLU A 76 13.89 -3.63 -4.29
CA GLU A 76 14.63 -4.89 -4.46
C GLU A 76 13.91 -5.85 -5.41
N ASP A 77 12.56 -5.82 -5.42
CA ASP A 77 11.72 -6.79 -6.14
C ASP A 77 10.94 -6.19 -7.33
N PHE A 78 10.82 -4.86 -7.43
CA PHE A 78 9.99 -4.18 -8.41
C PHE A 78 10.75 -3.15 -9.27
N ASP A 79 10.59 -3.25 -10.59
CA ASP A 79 11.16 -2.28 -11.54
C ASP A 79 10.52 -0.89 -11.42
N TYR A 80 9.23 -0.84 -11.08
CA TYR A 80 8.44 0.37 -11.03
C TYR A 80 7.54 0.42 -9.79
N ILE A 81 7.59 1.53 -9.08
CA ILE A 81 6.71 1.84 -7.95
C ILE A 81 5.85 3.04 -8.33
N LEU A 82 4.55 2.81 -8.51
CA LEU A 82 3.56 3.85 -8.75
C LEU A 82 2.92 4.24 -7.41
N CYS A 83 3.02 5.51 -7.03
CA CYS A 83 2.44 6.06 -5.81
C CYS A 83 1.21 6.89 -6.18
N ASP A 84 0.03 6.46 -5.77
CA ASP A 84 -1.20 7.26 -5.87
C ASP A 84 -1.27 8.21 -4.68
N SER A 85 -1.27 9.52 -4.94
CA SER A 85 -1.19 10.56 -3.91
C SER A 85 -2.56 11.20 -3.68
N PRO A 86 -2.95 11.51 -2.43
CA PRO A 86 -4.22 12.14 -2.15
C PRO A 86 -4.33 13.51 -2.83
N ARG A 87 -5.52 13.85 -3.31
CA ARG A 87 -5.79 15.18 -3.87
C ARG A 87 -6.01 16.19 -2.76
N GLY A 88 -5.07 17.11 -2.60
CA GLY A 88 -5.19 18.26 -1.71
C GLY A 88 -3.90 18.49 -0.94
N TYR A 89 -3.24 19.61 -1.24
CA TYR A 89 -2.25 20.22 -0.37
C TYR A 89 -2.95 20.87 0.83
#